data_AF-A0A812A2Q5-F1
#
_entry.id   AF-A0A812A2Q5-F1
#
_cell.length_a   1.000
_cell.length_b   1.000
_cell.length_c   1.000
_cell.angle_alpha   90.00
_cell.angle_beta   90.00
_cell.angle_gamma   90.00
#
_symmetry.space_group_name_H-M   'P 1'
#
loop_
_entity.id
_entity.type
_entity.pdbx_description
1 polymer ?
#
loop_
_entity_poly.entity_id
_entity_poly.type
_entity_poly.pdbx_seq_one_letter_code
_entity_poly.pdbx_strand_id
1 'polypeptide(L)'
;MSNKNIGVYLCRCGGNISDVVDVEKVADKISGMDDVTLTNIQDYLCSSAGQGQIEDDIKAGKINRVVIGSCSPKLHLETFRAMAQKAGINPILLEIVNIREQCSWVHEDKEEATRKATGLIIGAVLRMQRLESLKPLTKHLQNRALVVGGGITGITTALELANERDVILIEKEPYIGGHMIGLSKTFPTLDCSQCILTPKMFKFFLLRLLMIQTELKVQS
;
A
#
# COMPACT_ATOMS: atom_id res chain seq x y z
N MET A 1 -31.79 -2.23 -12.09
CA MET A 1 -30.59 -2.14 -11.23
C MET A 1 -29.79 -3.42 -11.48
N SER A 2 -28.48 -3.34 -11.79
CA SER A 2 -27.69 -4.58 -11.94
C SER A 2 -27.66 -5.32 -10.60
N ASN A 3 -27.87 -6.64 -10.59
CA ASN A 3 -27.71 -7.45 -9.38
C ASN A 3 -26.32 -7.22 -8.79
N LYS A 4 -26.27 -6.97 -7.47
CA LYS A 4 -25.02 -6.80 -6.73
C LYS A 4 -24.64 -8.17 -6.22
N ASN A 5 -23.57 -8.74 -6.75
CA ASN A 5 -23.12 -10.07 -6.40
C ASN A 5 -21.84 -9.91 -5.59
N ILE A 6 -21.96 -9.95 -4.27
CA ILE A 6 -20.86 -9.73 -3.33
C ILE A 6 -20.21 -11.07 -3.01
N GLY A 7 -18.92 -11.19 -3.32
CA GLY A 7 -18.05 -12.26 -2.83
C GLY A 7 -17.35 -11.86 -1.55
N VAL A 8 -17.51 -12.66 -0.50
CA VAL A 8 -16.83 -12.47 0.78
C VAL A 8 -15.73 -13.52 0.91
N TYR A 9 -14.48 -13.06 1.01
CA TYR A 9 -13.31 -13.91 1.12
C TYR A 9 -12.64 -13.70 2.47
N LEU A 10 -12.49 -14.77 3.25
CA LEU A 10 -11.87 -14.73 4.58
C LEU A 10 -10.51 -15.42 4.56
N CYS A 11 -9.51 -14.77 5.16
CA CYS A 11 -8.15 -15.28 5.23
C CYS A 11 -7.88 -15.93 6.58
N ARG A 12 -7.28 -17.13 6.62
CA ARG A 12 -6.73 -17.72 7.86
C ARG A 12 -5.38 -17.14 8.25
N CYS A 13 -4.64 -16.65 7.25
CA CYS A 13 -3.29 -16.10 7.37
C CYS A 13 -2.31 -17.04 8.09
N GLY A 14 -2.41 -18.35 7.79
CA GLY A 14 -1.57 -19.38 8.40
C GLY A 14 -1.63 -19.38 9.94
N GLY A 15 -2.82 -19.30 10.52
CA GLY A 15 -3.04 -19.26 11.97
C GLY A 15 -3.16 -17.85 12.55
N ASN A 16 -2.50 -16.85 11.96
CA ASN A 16 -2.51 -15.48 12.48
C ASN A 16 -3.91 -14.87 12.64
N ILE A 17 -4.89 -15.34 11.86
CA ILE A 17 -6.29 -14.97 12.02
C ILE A 17 -7.07 -16.14 12.61
N SER A 18 -6.99 -17.33 12.00
CA SER A 18 -7.85 -18.47 12.33
C SER A 18 -7.66 -19.05 13.74
N ASP A 19 -6.51 -18.83 14.37
CA ASP A 19 -6.25 -19.34 15.72
C ASP A 19 -7.08 -18.58 16.76
N VAL A 20 -7.37 -17.31 16.50
CA VAL A 20 -8.09 -16.39 17.41
C VAL A 20 -9.49 -16.03 16.89
N VAL A 21 -9.74 -16.09 15.58
CA VAL A 21 -11.03 -15.81 14.95
C VAL A 21 -11.54 -17.08 14.29
N ASP A 22 -12.74 -17.51 14.65
CA ASP A 22 -13.43 -18.61 13.97
C ASP A 22 -13.99 -18.11 12.62
N VAL A 23 -13.18 -18.24 11.57
CA VAL A 23 -13.51 -17.72 10.24
C VAL A 23 -14.63 -18.51 9.57
N GLU A 24 -14.81 -19.79 9.93
CA GLU A 24 -15.90 -20.64 9.51
C GLU A 24 -17.23 -20.09 10.06
N LYS A 25 -17.30 -19.80 11.36
CA LYS A 25 -18.47 -19.18 11.98
C LYS A 25 -18.78 -17.78 11.41
N VAL A 26 -17.75 -17.02 11.06
CA VAL A 26 -17.93 -15.74 10.34
C VAL A 26 -18.54 -16.01 8.95
N ALA A 27 -17.98 -16.92 8.15
CA ALA A 27 -18.50 -17.22 6.81
C ALA A 27 -19.95 -17.68 6.84
N ASP A 28 -20.30 -18.61 7.73
CA ASP A 28 -21.66 -19.12 7.91
C ASP A 28 -22.65 -17.98 8.17
N LYS A 29 -22.28 -17.06 9.07
CA LYS A 29 -23.14 -15.92 9.42
C LYS A 29 -23.34 -14.95 8.26
N ILE A 30 -22.31 -14.74 7.44
CA ILE A 30 -22.32 -13.78 6.33
C ILE A 30 -23.00 -14.33 5.07
N SER A 31 -22.91 -15.65 4.85
CA SER A 31 -23.49 -16.31 3.66
C SER A 31 -25.00 -16.09 3.49
N GLY A 32 -25.73 -15.86 4.57
CA GLY A 32 -27.18 -15.61 4.55
C GLY A 32 -27.59 -14.15 4.36
N MET A 33 -26.65 -13.24 4.12
CA MET A 33 -26.95 -11.82 3.91
C MET A 33 -27.37 -11.52 2.47
N ASP A 34 -28.26 -10.54 2.30
CA ASP A 34 -28.67 -10.06 0.98
C ASP A 34 -27.47 -9.65 0.11
N ASP A 35 -27.55 -9.89 -1.20
CA ASP A 35 -26.51 -9.64 -2.20
C ASP A 35 -25.20 -10.44 -2.02
N VAL A 36 -25.03 -11.23 -0.94
CA VAL A 36 -23.88 -12.14 -0.78
C VAL A 36 -24.13 -13.42 -1.57
N THR A 37 -23.36 -13.64 -2.64
CA THR A 37 -23.52 -14.80 -3.53
C THR A 37 -22.45 -15.87 -3.33
N LEU A 38 -21.36 -15.53 -2.67
CA LEU A 38 -20.23 -16.43 -2.42
C LEU A 38 -19.52 -16.07 -1.12
N THR A 39 -19.26 -17.09 -0.30
CA THR A 39 -18.32 -17.01 0.83
C THR A 39 -17.21 -18.03 0.63
N ASN A 40 -15.96 -17.62 0.72
CA ASN A 40 -14.80 -18.50 0.52
C ASN A 40 -13.74 -18.24 1.60
N ILE A 41 -13.13 -19.31 2.12
CA ILE A 41 -12.09 -19.23 3.13
C ILE A 41 -10.81 -19.82 2.56
N GLN A 42 -9.72 -19.07 2.65
CA GLN A 42 -8.41 -19.46 2.14
C GLN A 42 -7.33 -19.18 3.18
N ASP A 43 -6.23 -19.92 3.11
CA ASP A 43 -5.14 -19.72 4.06
C ASP A 43 -4.36 -18.44 3.79
N TYR A 44 -4.15 -18.13 2.50
CA TYR A 44 -3.38 -16.96 2.07
C TYR A 44 -4.03 -16.30 0.86
N LEU A 45 -4.99 -15.39 1.10
CA LEU A 45 -5.67 -14.67 0.01
C LEU A 45 -4.73 -13.78 -0.82
N CYS A 46 -3.62 -13.30 -0.23
CA CYS A 46 -2.63 -12.50 -0.96
C CYS A 46 -1.70 -13.35 -1.86
N SER A 47 -1.72 -14.67 -1.75
CA SER A 47 -0.95 -15.55 -2.64
C SER A 47 -1.51 -15.52 -4.06
N SER A 48 -0.70 -15.93 -5.05
CA SER A 48 -1.14 -16.02 -6.45
C SER A 48 -2.34 -16.95 -6.62
N ALA A 49 -2.41 -18.04 -5.84
CA ALA A 49 -3.55 -18.96 -5.86
C ALA A 49 -4.81 -18.31 -5.28
N GLY A 50 -4.69 -17.62 -4.13
CA GLY A 50 -5.80 -16.91 -3.50
C GLY A 50 -6.36 -15.78 -4.37
N GLN A 51 -5.47 -14.99 -4.97
CA GLN A 51 -5.86 -13.94 -5.94
C GLN A 51 -6.49 -14.55 -7.19
N GLY A 52 -5.91 -15.63 -7.73
CA GLY A 52 -6.42 -16.33 -8.91
C GLY A 52 -7.86 -16.81 -8.73
N GLN A 53 -8.19 -17.38 -7.57
CA GLN A 53 -9.55 -17.82 -7.29
C GLN A 53 -10.57 -16.66 -7.31
N ILE A 54 -10.21 -15.51 -6.73
CA ILE A 54 -11.07 -14.31 -6.77
C ILE A 54 -11.22 -13.81 -8.21
N GLU A 55 -10.12 -13.75 -8.98
CA GLU A 55 -10.18 -13.36 -10.40
C GLU A 55 -11.10 -14.29 -11.20
N ASP A 56 -11.03 -15.59 -10.97
CA ASP A 56 -11.82 -16.58 -11.69
C ASP A 56 -13.32 -16.47 -11.35
N ASP A 57 -13.66 -16.23 -10.08
CA ASP A 57 -15.04 -16.02 -9.66
C ASP A 57 -15.63 -14.71 -10.24
N ILE A 58 -14.81 -13.66 -10.37
CA ILE A 58 -15.20 -12.42 -11.05
C ILE A 58 -15.44 -12.68 -12.54
N LYS A 59 -14.49 -13.32 -13.24
CA LYS A 59 -14.57 -13.59 -14.68
C LYS A 59 -15.70 -14.56 -15.03
N ALA A 60 -16.00 -15.50 -14.14
CA ALA A 60 -17.14 -16.40 -14.26
C ALA A 60 -18.49 -15.72 -13.99
N GLY A 61 -18.51 -14.43 -13.61
CA GLY A 61 -19.72 -13.66 -13.34
C GLY A 61 -20.43 -14.04 -12.02
N LYS A 62 -19.79 -14.82 -11.16
CA LYS A 62 -20.35 -15.21 -9.85
C LYS A 62 -20.45 -14.01 -8.91
N ILE A 63 -19.50 -13.09 -9.03
CA ILE A 63 -19.38 -11.89 -8.20
C ILE A 63 -18.99 -10.68 -9.05
N ASN A 64 -19.39 -9.49 -8.60
CA ASN A 64 -19.00 -8.20 -9.19
C ASN A 64 -18.52 -7.19 -8.14
N ARG A 65 -18.47 -7.62 -6.87
CA ARG A 65 -18.06 -6.85 -5.69
C ARG A 65 -17.31 -7.79 -4.75
N VAL A 66 -16.29 -7.29 -4.07
CA VAL A 66 -15.39 -8.12 -3.25
C VAL A 66 -15.25 -7.53 -1.84
N VAL A 67 -15.49 -8.34 -0.82
CA VAL A 67 -15.14 -8.03 0.58
C VAL A 67 -14.09 -9.03 1.04
N ILE A 68 -12.96 -8.55 1.55
CA ILE A 68 -11.83 -9.39 1.96
C ILE A 68 -11.60 -9.22 3.46
N GLY A 69 -11.96 -10.22 4.27
CA GLY A 69 -11.59 -10.30 5.68
C GLY A 69 -10.15 -10.79 5.83
N SER A 70 -9.20 -9.87 6.06
CA SER A 70 -7.78 -10.23 6.17
C SER A 70 -6.99 -9.21 7.00
N CYS A 71 -5.78 -8.86 6.55
CA CYS A 71 -4.89 -7.88 7.15
C CYS A 71 -5.26 -6.44 6.80
N SER A 72 -4.45 -5.50 7.26
CA SER A 72 -4.62 -4.07 7.02
C SER A 72 -4.62 -3.70 5.52
N PRO A 73 -5.53 -2.80 5.08
CA PRO A 73 -5.46 -2.22 3.75
C PRO A 73 -4.16 -1.44 3.52
N LYS A 74 -3.47 -0.98 4.57
CA LYS A 74 -2.14 -0.35 4.42
C LYS A 74 -1.09 -1.28 3.82
N LEU A 75 -1.31 -2.61 3.89
CA LEU A 75 -0.37 -3.61 3.40
C LEU A 75 -0.74 -4.11 1.99
N HIS A 76 -1.99 -4.54 1.78
CA HIS A 76 -2.39 -5.27 0.56
C HIS A 76 -3.49 -4.61 -0.27
N LEU A 77 -3.89 -3.36 0.02
CA LEU A 77 -4.92 -2.68 -0.78
C LEU A 77 -4.54 -2.59 -2.26
N GLU A 78 -3.33 -2.14 -2.56
CA GLU A 78 -2.87 -2.03 -3.95
C GLU A 78 -2.72 -3.40 -4.62
N THR A 79 -2.33 -4.44 -3.88
CA THR A 79 -2.29 -5.82 -4.38
C THR A 79 -3.67 -6.28 -4.85
N PHE A 80 -4.68 -6.18 -4.00
CA PHE A 80 -6.03 -6.63 -4.33
C PHE A 80 -6.73 -5.72 -5.34
N ARG A 81 -6.45 -4.41 -5.33
CA ARG A 81 -6.96 -3.47 -6.34
C ARG A 81 -6.40 -3.77 -7.73
N ALA A 82 -5.11 -4.07 -7.84
CA ALA A 82 -4.50 -4.48 -9.10
C ALA A 82 -5.13 -5.79 -9.62
N MET A 83 -5.37 -6.77 -8.74
CA MET A 83 -6.09 -8.00 -9.07
C MET A 83 -7.52 -7.71 -9.58
N ALA A 84 -8.29 -6.89 -8.84
CA ALA A 84 -9.65 -6.53 -9.20
C ALA A 84 -9.70 -5.81 -10.57
N GLN A 85 -8.76 -4.89 -10.82
CA GLN A 85 -8.63 -4.20 -12.10
C GLN A 85 -8.35 -5.19 -13.24
N LYS A 86 -7.41 -6.13 -13.02
CA LYS A 86 -7.07 -7.19 -13.99
C LYS A 86 -8.24 -8.14 -14.25
N ALA A 87 -9.08 -8.39 -13.25
CA ALA A 87 -10.29 -9.19 -13.36
C ALA A 87 -11.46 -8.44 -14.05
N GLY A 88 -11.33 -7.14 -14.29
CA GLY A 88 -12.31 -6.34 -15.03
C GLY A 88 -13.38 -5.66 -14.17
N ILE A 89 -13.24 -5.63 -12.85
CA ILE A 89 -14.11 -4.85 -11.96
C ILE A 89 -13.41 -3.57 -11.51
N ASN A 90 -14.22 -2.56 -11.15
CA ASN A 90 -13.68 -1.32 -10.62
C ASN A 90 -12.96 -1.57 -9.27
N PRO A 91 -11.70 -1.13 -9.08
CA PRO A 91 -10.96 -1.33 -7.83
C PRO A 91 -11.61 -0.75 -6.57
N ILE A 92 -12.59 0.15 -6.72
CA ILE A 92 -13.38 0.69 -5.61
C ILE A 92 -14.44 -0.30 -5.14
N LEU A 93 -14.89 -1.22 -5.99
CA LEU A 93 -15.83 -2.29 -5.62
C LEU A 93 -15.14 -3.45 -4.87
N LEU A 94 -14.03 -3.14 -4.19
CA LEU A 94 -13.28 -4.03 -3.34
C LEU A 94 -13.01 -3.33 -2.01
N GLU A 95 -13.35 -4.01 -0.91
CA GLU A 95 -13.12 -3.52 0.46
C GLU A 95 -12.31 -4.57 1.24
N ILE A 96 -11.27 -4.12 1.94
CA ILE A 96 -10.49 -4.97 2.84
C ILE A 96 -10.92 -4.66 4.28
N VAL A 97 -11.38 -5.68 4.98
CA VAL A 97 -11.74 -5.61 6.39
C VAL A 97 -10.58 -6.16 7.21
N ASN A 98 -9.99 -5.29 8.03
CA ASN A 98 -8.89 -5.67 8.89
C ASN A 98 -9.40 -6.48 10.09
N ILE A 99 -9.28 -7.80 9.99
CA ILE A 99 -9.56 -8.75 11.08
C ILE A 99 -8.27 -9.37 11.64
N ARG A 100 -7.09 -8.84 11.28
CA ARG A 100 -5.80 -9.25 11.83
C ARG A 100 -5.25 -8.26 12.85
N GLU A 101 -4.64 -7.16 12.38
CA GLU A 101 -4.04 -6.16 13.26
C GLU A 101 -5.07 -5.48 14.17
N GLN A 102 -6.33 -5.40 13.74
CA GLN A 102 -7.42 -4.78 14.50
C GLN A 102 -8.35 -5.79 15.17
N CYS A 103 -8.10 -7.10 15.00
CA CYS A 103 -8.88 -8.16 15.63
C CYS A 103 -7.99 -9.28 16.15
N SER A 104 -7.62 -10.29 15.36
CA SER A 104 -6.95 -11.49 15.88
C SER A 104 -5.67 -11.23 16.69
N TRP A 105 -4.87 -10.21 16.36
CA TRP A 105 -3.63 -9.90 17.08
C TRP A 105 -3.82 -9.15 18.40
N VAL A 106 -5.02 -8.64 18.67
CA VAL A 106 -5.29 -7.75 19.81
C VAL A 106 -6.42 -8.23 20.71
N HIS A 107 -6.91 -9.46 20.52
CA HIS A 107 -7.87 -10.11 21.41
C HIS A 107 -7.33 -11.48 21.79
N GLU A 108 -7.58 -11.90 23.02
CA GLU A 108 -7.24 -13.24 23.52
C GLU A 108 -8.47 -14.15 23.48
N ASP A 109 -9.66 -13.60 23.73
CA ASP A 109 -10.92 -14.32 23.70
C ASP A 109 -11.38 -14.57 22.25
N LYS A 110 -11.46 -15.85 21.88
CA LYS A 110 -11.85 -16.29 20.54
C LYS A 110 -13.30 -15.95 20.20
N GLU A 111 -14.23 -16.04 21.15
CA GLU A 111 -15.63 -15.71 20.90
C GLU A 111 -15.82 -14.20 20.68
N GLU A 112 -15.16 -13.37 21.50
CA GLU A 112 -15.19 -11.93 21.35
C GLU A 112 -14.55 -11.48 20.04
N ALA A 113 -13.37 -12.03 19.70
CA ALA A 113 -12.70 -11.76 18.44
C ALA A 113 -13.57 -12.15 17.24
N THR A 114 -14.20 -13.32 17.29
CA THR A 114 -15.11 -13.79 16.24
C THR A 114 -16.33 -12.87 16.11
N ARG A 115 -16.93 -12.45 17.23
CA ARG A 115 -18.06 -11.52 17.24
C ARG A 115 -17.67 -10.18 16.62
N LYS A 116 -16.50 -9.65 16.98
CA LYS A 116 -15.97 -8.40 16.41
C LYS A 116 -15.70 -8.52 14.91
N ALA A 117 -14.99 -9.57 14.48
CA ALA A 117 -14.71 -9.83 13.07
C ALA A 117 -16.00 -9.92 12.25
N THR A 118 -17.00 -10.64 12.76
CA THR A 118 -18.33 -10.73 12.14
C THR A 118 -18.95 -9.34 11.96
N GLY A 119 -18.97 -8.52 13.01
CA GLY A 119 -19.52 -7.15 12.95
C GLY A 119 -18.81 -6.26 11.94
N LEU A 120 -17.47 -6.35 11.87
CA LEU A 120 -16.66 -5.61 10.89
C LEU A 120 -16.99 -6.02 9.45
N ILE A 121 -17.12 -7.34 9.19
CA ILE A 121 -17.46 -7.86 7.87
C ILE A 121 -18.88 -7.49 7.47
N ILE A 122 -19.86 -7.57 8.39
CA ILE A 122 -21.24 -7.10 8.15
C ILE A 122 -21.22 -5.64 7.71
N GLY A 123 -20.51 -4.77 8.43
CA GLY A 123 -20.40 -3.36 8.07
C GLY A 123 -19.85 -3.14 6.66
N ALA A 124 -18.84 -3.92 6.27
CA ALA A 124 -18.27 -3.86 4.93
C ALA A 124 -19.22 -4.38 3.84
N VAL A 125 -19.96 -5.47 4.09
CA VAL A 125 -20.99 -5.97 3.17
C VAL A 125 -22.08 -4.92 2.96
N LEU A 126 -22.62 -4.34 4.05
CA LEU A 126 -23.64 -3.28 3.97
C LEU A 126 -23.14 -2.03 3.22
N ARG A 127 -21.87 -1.65 3.42
CA ARG A 127 -21.22 -0.58 2.63
C ARG A 127 -21.14 -0.98 1.16
N MET A 128 -20.72 -2.21 0.87
CA MET A 128 -20.56 -2.73 -0.48
C MET A 128 -21.88 -2.84 -1.24
N GLN A 129 -23.00 -3.08 -0.56
CA GLN A 129 -24.34 -3.02 -1.14
C GLN A 129 -24.69 -1.61 -1.65
N ARG A 130 -24.10 -0.54 -1.11
CA ARG A 130 -24.40 0.85 -1.51
C ARG A 130 -23.32 1.49 -2.35
N LEU A 131 -22.14 0.89 -2.41
CA LEU A 131 -20.99 1.46 -3.08
C LEU A 131 -21.20 1.51 -4.60
N GLU A 132 -20.75 2.59 -5.23
CA GLU A 132 -20.84 2.77 -6.67
C GLU A 132 -19.45 2.79 -7.32
N SER A 133 -19.40 2.38 -8.57
CA SER A 133 -18.19 2.44 -9.38
C SER A 133 -17.84 3.91 -9.66
N LEU A 134 -16.62 4.34 -9.34
CA LEU A 134 -16.14 5.69 -9.67
C LEU A 134 -15.05 5.64 -10.74
N LYS A 135 -15.05 6.63 -11.63
CA LYS A 135 -13.96 6.79 -12.60
C LYS A 135 -12.75 7.42 -11.91
N PRO A 136 -11.56 6.81 -11.99
CA PRO A 136 -10.34 7.44 -11.49
C PRO A 136 -10.12 8.81 -12.14
N LEU A 137 -9.73 9.79 -11.35
CA LEU A 137 -9.29 11.09 -11.87
C LEU A 137 -7.88 10.93 -12.41
N THR A 138 -7.70 11.21 -13.71
CA THR A 138 -6.38 11.33 -14.30
C THR A 138 -5.88 12.76 -14.11
N LYS A 139 -4.62 12.89 -13.67
CA LYS A 139 -3.96 14.18 -13.55
C LYS A 139 -2.65 14.13 -14.33
N HIS A 140 -2.35 15.21 -15.03
CA HIS A 140 -1.05 15.38 -15.66
C HIS A 140 0.00 15.61 -14.57
N LEU A 141 1.01 14.73 -14.52
CA LEU A 141 2.14 14.88 -13.61
C LEU A 141 3.16 15.83 -14.24
N GLN A 142 3.61 16.83 -13.47
CA GLN A 142 4.73 17.68 -13.90
C GLN A 142 6.00 16.83 -13.93
N ASN A 143 6.79 16.95 -15.00
CA ASN A 143 8.08 16.25 -15.11
C ASN A 143 9.18 17.00 -14.32
N ARG A 144 8.93 17.21 -13.02
CA ARG A 144 9.83 17.90 -12.11
C ARG A 144 9.76 17.27 -10.73
N ALA A 145 10.91 17.13 -10.08
CA ALA A 145 11.02 16.61 -8.72
C ALA A 145 11.60 17.67 -7.77
N LEU A 146 11.18 17.60 -6.51
CA LEU A 146 11.74 18.36 -5.40
C LEU A 146 12.43 17.37 -4.45
N VAL A 147 13.70 17.60 -4.17
CA VAL A 147 14.49 16.87 -3.19
C VAL A 147 14.71 17.80 -1.99
N VAL A 148 14.31 17.36 -0.80
CA VAL A 148 14.46 18.14 0.44
C VAL A 148 15.55 17.50 1.30
N GLY A 149 16.62 18.25 1.54
CA GLY A 149 17.84 17.83 2.22
C GLY A 149 18.96 17.50 1.23
N GLY A 150 20.08 18.21 1.35
CA GLY A 150 21.31 18.06 0.60
C GLY A 150 22.33 17.13 1.25
N GLY A 151 21.91 16.14 2.05
CA GLY A 151 22.78 15.07 2.53
C GLY A 151 23.16 14.07 1.40
N ILE A 152 23.96 13.04 1.70
CA ILE A 152 24.39 12.04 0.71
C ILE A 152 23.21 11.36 -0.03
N THR A 153 22.11 11.10 0.67
CA THR A 153 20.90 10.52 0.10
C THR A 153 20.24 11.48 -0.88
N GLY A 154 19.97 12.72 -0.45
CA GLY A 154 19.39 13.74 -1.31
C GLY A 154 20.26 14.10 -2.51
N ILE A 155 21.58 14.25 -2.30
CA ILE A 155 22.58 14.45 -3.36
C ILE A 155 22.47 13.33 -4.39
N THR A 156 22.46 12.07 -3.95
CA THR A 156 22.38 10.93 -4.86
C THR A 156 21.04 10.89 -5.59
N THR A 157 19.92 11.03 -4.87
CA THR A 157 18.58 11.06 -5.48
C THR A 157 18.45 12.15 -6.54
N ALA A 158 18.95 13.35 -6.27
CA ALA A 158 18.90 14.45 -7.22
C ALA A 158 19.73 14.18 -8.48
N LEU A 159 20.94 13.64 -8.34
CA LEU A 159 21.78 13.27 -9.49
C LEU A 159 21.14 12.20 -10.36
N GLU A 160 20.56 11.15 -9.75
CA GLU A 160 19.91 10.07 -10.51
C GLU A 160 18.67 10.58 -11.25
N LEU A 161 17.85 11.43 -10.61
CA LEU A 161 16.65 12.00 -11.24
C LEU A 161 16.98 13.02 -12.33
N ALA A 162 18.06 13.80 -12.18
CA ALA A 162 18.46 14.83 -13.12
C ALA A 162 18.90 14.30 -14.50
N ASN A 163 18.99 12.97 -14.67
CA ASN A 163 19.16 12.34 -15.98
C ASN A 163 17.88 12.36 -16.84
N GLU A 164 16.70 12.46 -16.22
CA GLU A 164 15.41 12.30 -16.91
C GLU A 164 14.41 13.46 -16.69
N ARG A 165 14.61 14.27 -15.64
CA ARG A 165 13.65 15.32 -15.26
C ARG A 165 14.32 16.50 -14.58
N ASP A 166 13.60 17.63 -14.54
CA ASP A 166 14.01 18.78 -13.76
C ASP A 166 14.03 18.45 -12.27
N VAL A 167 15.07 18.83 -11.55
CA VAL A 167 15.22 18.58 -10.13
C VAL A 167 15.58 19.88 -9.40
N ILE A 168 14.81 20.16 -8.35
CA ILE A 168 15.12 21.21 -7.38
C ILE A 168 15.59 20.52 -6.11
N LEU A 169 16.79 20.83 -5.63
CA LEU A 169 17.28 20.41 -4.31
C LEU A 169 17.23 21.60 -3.36
N ILE A 170 16.53 21.44 -2.24
CA ILE A 170 16.49 22.43 -1.17
C ILE A 170 17.28 21.91 0.02
N GLU A 171 18.22 22.72 0.53
CA GLU A 171 19.00 22.45 1.74
C GLU A 171 18.77 23.58 2.75
N LYS A 172 18.59 23.20 4.02
CA LYS A 172 18.35 24.10 5.14
C LYS A 172 19.62 24.85 5.53
N GLU A 173 20.75 24.17 5.48
CA GLU A 173 22.06 24.73 5.82
C GLU A 173 22.66 25.50 4.63
N PRO A 174 23.69 26.35 4.85
CA PRO A 174 24.36 27.08 3.76
C PRO A 174 25.23 26.18 2.87
N TYR A 175 25.34 24.89 3.17
CA TYR A 175 26.13 23.92 2.42
C TYR A 175 25.41 22.58 2.29
N ILE A 176 25.68 21.88 1.19
CA ILE A 176 25.28 20.48 0.99
C ILE A 176 26.36 19.53 1.52
N GLY A 177 25.97 18.29 1.76
CA GLY A 177 26.83 17.20 2.26
C GLY A 177 26.28 16.52 3.50
N GLY A 178 25.35 17.17 4.21
CA GLY A 178 24.73 16.66 5.43
C GLY A 178 25.77 16.28 6.51
N HIS A 179 25.46 15.29 7.34
CA HIS A 179 26.42 14.83 8.38
C HIS A 179 27.69 14.21 7.80
N MET A 180 27.62 13.64 6.59
CA MET A 180 28.71 12.87 6.01
C MET A 180 29.96 13.72 5.76
N ILE A 181 29.80 15.00 5.41
CA ILE A 181 30.92 15.92 5.17
C ILE A 181 31.78 16.17 6.43
N GLY A 182 31.19 16.00 7.61
CA GLY A 182 31.86 16.14 8.91
C GLY A 182 32.53 14.85 9.41
N LEU A 183 32.33 13.71 8.74
CA LEU A 183 32.98 12.45 9.13
C LEU A 183 34.42 12.43 8.63
N SER A 184 35.35 11.89 9.42
CA SER A 184 36.72 11.66 8.92
C SER A 184 36.78 10.47 7.96
N LYS A 185 36.13 9.34 8.33
CA LYS A 185 36.14 8.10 7.57
C LYS A 185 34.76 7.41 7.57
N THR A 186 34.51 6.56 6.58
CA THR A 186 33.27 5.76 6.46
C THR A 186 33.54 4.27 6.54
N PHE A 187 32.90 3.58 7.49
CA PHE A 187 32.92 2.11 7.58
C PHE A 187 32.07 1.49 6.45
N PRO A 188 32.40 0.30 5.90
CA PRO A 188 33.48 -0.61 6.30
C PRO A 188 34.86 -0.33 5.69
N THR A 189 34.93 0.44 4.60
CA THR A 189 36.17 0.61 3.82
C THR A 189 37.19 1.53 4.49
N LEU A 190 36.76 2.34 5.47
CA LEU A 190 37.56 3.35 6.15
C LEU A 190 38.10 4.44 5.19
N ASP A 191 37.42 4.64 4.06
CA ASP A 191 37.69 5.71 3.12
C ASP A 191 37.40 7.07 3.74
N CYS A 192 38.12 8.10 3.29
CA CYS A 192 37.82 9.48 3.63
C CYS A 192 36.43 9.87 3.08
N SER A 193 35.56 10.41 3.92
CA SER A 193 34.18 10.76 3.55
C SER A 193 34.11 11.77 2.40
N GLN A 194 35.03 12.74 2.40
CA GLN A 194 35.11 13.78 1.38
C GLN A 194 35.58 13.22 0.04
N CYS A 195 36.44 12.19 0.04
CA CYS A 195 36.89 11.55 -1.20
C CYS A 195 35.75 10.92 -1.99
N ILE A 196 34.68 10.49 -1.32
CA ILE A 196 33.49 9.89 -1.96
C ILE A 196 32.34 10.88 -2.14
N LEU A 197 32.19 11.85 -1.23
CA LEU A 197 31.08 12.80 -1.25
C LEU A 197 31.36 14.01 -2.16
N THR A 198 32.55 14.60 -2.09
CA THR A 198 32.89 15.82 -2.83
C THR A 198 32.76 15.66 -4.35
N PRO A 199 33.18 14.54 -4.98
CA PRO A 199 32.94 14.33 -6.41
C PRO A 199 31.45 14.34 -6.78
N LYS A 200 30.57 13.82 -5.91
CA LYS A 200 29.11 13.86 -6.11
C LYS A 200 28.58 15.28 -5.96
N MET A 201 29.03 16.03 -4.95
CA MET A 201 28.68 17.44 -4.79
C MET A 201 29.08 18.27 -6.01
N PHE A 202 30.27 18.03 -6.57
CA PHE A 202 30.73 18.78 -7.74
C PHE A 202 29.91 18.48 -9.00
N LYS A 203 29.48 17.22 -9.18
CA LYS A 203 28.61 16.85 -10.31
C LYS A 203 27.31 17.66 -10.37
N PHE A 204 26.84 18.20 -9.25
CA PHE A 204 25.65 19.05 -9.26
C PHE A 204 25.80 20.26 -10.19
N PHE A 205 26.97 20.90 -10.18
CA PHE A 205 27.22 22.11 -10.97
C PHE A 205 27.39 21.82 -12.46
N LEU A 206 27.47 20.54 -12.86
CA LEU A 206 27.64 20.13 -14.25
C LEU A 206 26.30 19.77 -14.93
N LEU A 207 25.24 19.53 -14.15
CA LEU A 207 23.95 19.09 -14.69
C LEU A 207 22.98 20.26 -14.86
N ARG A 208 22.56 20.50 -16.11
CA ARG A 208 21.66 21.59 -16.48
C ARG A 208 20.25 21.46 -15.90
N LEU A 209 19.78 20.23 -15.66
CA LEU A 209 18.43 19.94 -15.16
C LEU A 209 18.33 20.01 -13.63
N LEU A 210 19.36 20.51 -12.95
CA LEU A 210 19.49 20.44 -11.51
C LEU A 210 19.73 21.83 -10.93
N MET A 211 18.85 22.26 -10.03
CA MET A 211 18.96 23.53 -9.31
C MET A 211 19.10 23.26 -7.82
N ILE A 212 20.08 23.88 -7.16
CA ILE A 212 20.25 23.84 -5.70
C ILE A 212 19.83 25.19 -5.12
N GLN A 213 19.10 25.14 -4.01
CA GLN A 213 18.86 26.29 -3.14
C GLN A 213 19.21 25.93 -1.69
N THR A 214 20.22 26.58 -1.14
CA THR A 214 20.64 26.46 0.26
C THR A 214 19.96 27.51 1.13
N GLU A 215 20.06 27.37 2.45
CA GLU A 215 19.43 28.27 3.43
C GLU A 215 17.90 28.37 3.29
N LEU A 216 17.28 27.35 2.72
CA LEU A 216 15.83 27.30 2.49
C LEU A 216 15.19 26.14 3.24
N LYS A 217 13.99 26.40 3.78
CA LYS A 217 13.17 25.39 4.43
C LYS A 217 11.78 25.39 3.79
N VAL A 218 11.33 24.22 3.38
CA VAL A 218 9.94 24.03 2.93
C VAL A 218 9.01 24.22 4.13
N GLN A 219 8.10 25.18 4.05
CA GLN A 219 7.04 25.39 5.05
C GLN A 219 5.83 24.52 4.68
N SER A 220 5.28 23.81 5.68
CA SER A 220 4.08 22.98 5.58
C SER A 220 2.82 23.79 5.89
#